data_AF-A0A1B6JYM4-F1
#
_entry.id   AF-A0A1B6JYM4-F1
#
_cell.length_a   1.000
_cell.length_b   1.000
_cell.length_c   1.000
_cell.angle_alpha   90.00
_cell.angle_beta   90.00
_cell.angle_gamma   90.00
#
_symmetry.space_group_name_H-M   'P 1'
#
loop_
_entity.id
_entity.type
_entity.pdbx_description
1 polymer ?
#
loop_
_entity_poly.entity_id
_entity_poly.type
_entity_poly.pdbx_seq_one_letter_code
_entity_poly.pdbx_strand_id
1 'polypeptide(L)'
;MPLTEEEKKRRKAEKKAKKLREVEELRIKIRKDELAREVKTTQGTVANRMKLWYKRNYAARFPLIKDDMEIAWHSFEHALDTKDFIICQLQDRMDEAKMQEAMSWQDFVIKVDNMILDYQKRIDSMDSQYQDHVMQMLYDAVEKAQIQELNQLDLEDYYKTVLYIMEEQFQEASTTAQGEYVTKRDEEAKRGQHLTEMMSAALELVVRKITTDIKQCLQEYRESTDIRRKEVEILRAKDSYYLDVIRRQDIRVAKLCEDMSSLQSQVNERYESRLVLEDLKRDREETYGEYTQARTSLSRSSKLDSTQLLTLTTESKNIIKHLEQVVEKGEKILRLGVLCRNLETQEEKVVPFGFSVDNKSEEFTDDNGYSPFILFWRRYASANLIKRKLEPTLKTLKEENECLKNQLETVLEILSYSQA
;
A
#
# COMPACT_ATOMS: atom_id res chain seq x y z
N MET A 1 89.31 45.05 -27.87
CA MET A 1 88.76 45.54 -29.14
C MET A 1 87.57 46.45 -28.84
N PRO A 2 87.51 47.68 -29.38
CA PRO A 2 86.46 48.64 -29.07
C PRO A 2 85.19 48.38 -29.91
N LEU A 3 84.03 48.23 -29.26
CA LEU A 3 82.72 48.03 -29.91
C LEU A 3 82.28 49.25 -30.74
N THR A 4 81.75 48.98 -31.93
CA THR A 4 81.19 49.93 -32.91
C THR A 4 79.91 50.65 -32.43
N GLU A 5 79.72 51.88 -32.89
CA GLU A 5 78.60 52.80 -32.57
C GLU A 5 77.19 52.19 -32.82
N GLU A 6 77.07 51.30 -33.82
CA GLU A 6 75.80 50.67 -34.19
C GLU A 6 75.35 49.57 -33.20
N GLU A 7 76.29 48.82 -32.62
CA GLU A 7 75.99 47.83 -31.57
C GLU A 7 75.54 48.51 -30.26
N LYS A 8 76.06 49.72 -29.98
CA LYS A 8 75.62 50.53 -28.84
C LYS A 8 74.20 51.08 -29.03
N LYS A 9 73.80 51.45 -30.25
CA LYS A 9 72.41 51.90 -30.56
C LYS A 9 71.41 50.73 -30.50
N ARG A 10 71.76 49.56 -31.04
CA ARG A 10 70.95 48.33 -30.93
C ARG A 10 70.76 47.89 -29.48
N ARG A 11 71.83 47.85 -28.67
CA ARG A 11 71.72 47.57 -27.22
C ARG A 11 70.88 48.59 -26.45
N LYS A 12 70.88 49.88 -26.84
CA LYS A 12 70.03 50.90 -26.20
C LYS A 12 68.56 50.76 -26.57
N ALA A 13 68.25 50.45 -27.83
CA ALA A 13 66.88 50.19 -28.28
C ALA A 13 66.31 48.92 -27.64
N GLU A 14 67.11 47.85 -27.56
CA GLU A 14 66.74 46.58 -26.93
C GLU A 14 66.54 46.74 -25.41
N LYS A 15 67.36 47.54 -24.73
CA LYS A 15 67.15 47.91 -23.32
C LYS A 15 65.88 48.74 -23.11
N LYS A 16 65.51 49.65 -24.04
CA LYS A 16 64.26 50.42 -23.96
C LYS A 16 63.03 49.55 -24.21
N ALA A 17 63.08 48.66 -25.21
CA ALA A 17 62.01 47.71 -25.48
C ALA A 17 61.82 46.71 -24.34
N LYS A 18 62.91 46.25 -23.72
CA LYS A 18 62.86 45.37 -22.54
C LYS A 18 62.24 46.09 -21.34
N LYS A 19 62.60 47.35 -21.08
CA LYS A 19 61.96 48.17 -20.04
C LYS A 19 60.48 48.42 -20.29
N LEU A 20 60.07 48.64 -21.54
CA LEU A 20 58.67 48.82 -21.89
C LEU A 20 57.85 47.55 -21.62
N ARG A 21 58.39 46.38 -22.00
CA ARG A 21 57.81 45.06 -21.69
C ARG A 21 57.74 44.81 -20.19
N GLU A 22 58.80 45.12 -19.43
CA GLU A 22 58.82 45.01 -17.98
C GLU A 22 57.73 45.90 -17.33
N VAL A 23 57.51 47.11 -17.85
CA VAL A 23 56.43 48.01 -17.37
C VAL A 23 55.03 47.48 -17.73
N GLU A 24 54.84 46.93 -18.94
CA GLU A 24 53.59 46.29 -19.35
C GLU A 24 53.30 45.02 -18.53
N GLU A 25 54.30 44.18 -18.29
CA GLU A 25 54.20 43.00 -17.44
C GLU A 25 53.85 43.37 -16.00
N LEU A 26 54.45 44.44 -15.45
CA LEU A 26 54.09 44.98 -14.14
C LEU A 26 52.64 45.49 -14.11
N ARG A 27 52.18 46.18 -15.15
CA ARG A 27 50.76 46.62 -15.25
C ARG A 27 49.80 45.44 -15.31
N ILE A 28 50.11 44.42 -16.11
CA ILE A 28 49.30 43.19 -16.21
C ILE A 28 49.27 42.47 -14.86
N LYS A 29 50.41 42.41 -14.16
CA LYS A 29 50.50 41.80 -12.83
C LYS A 29 49.66 42.53 -11.80
N ILE A 30 49.72 43.87 -11.75
CA ILE A 30 48.87 44.69 -10.87
C ILE A 30 47.39 44.45 -11.17
N ARG A 31 47.00 44.44 -12.46
CA ARG A 31 45.62 44.19 -12.87
C ARG A 31 45.13 42.79 -12.48
N LYS A 32 45.99 41.77 -12.60
CA LYS A 32 45.70 40.40 -12.15
C LYS A 32 45.56 40.33 -10.62
N ASP A 33 46.42 41.02 -9.88
CA ASP A 33 46.38 41.05 -8.41
C ASP A 33 45.16 41.84 -7.89
N GLU A 34 44.70 42.88 -8.59
CA GLU A 34 43.43 43.57 -8.34
C GLU A 34 42.24 42.64 -8.60
N LEU A 35 42.20 41.99 -9.77
CA LEU A 35 41.12 41.07 -10.11
C LEU A 35 41.06 39.88 -9.14
N ALA A 36 42.20 39.33 -8.73
CA ALA A 36 42.26 38.25 -7.75
C ALA A 36 41.74 38.69 -6.37
N ARG A 37 42.01 39.94 -5.96
CA ARG A 37 41.47 40.52 -4.72
C ARG A 37 39.96 40.73 -4.80
N GLU A 38 39.46 41.23 -5.93
CA GLU A 38 38.01 41.37 -6.16
C GLU A 38 37.31 40.01 -6.17
N VAL A 39 37.84 39.01 -6.87
CA VAL A 39 37.30 37.63 -6.89
C VAL A 39 37.29 37.03 -5.49
N LYS A 40 38.37 37.18 -4.72
CA LYS A 40 38.41 36.68 -3.34
C LYS A 40 37.39 37.37 -2.43
N THR A 41 37.19 38.67 -2.62
CA THR A 41 36.21 39.46 -1.86
C THR A 41 34.78 39.10 -2.25
N THR A 42 34.50 38.90 -3.54
CA THR A 42 33.19 38.46 -4.02
C THR A 42 32.88 37.03 -3.58
N GLN A 43 33.84 36.11 -3.63
CA GLN A 43 33.69 34.76 -3.08
C GLN A 43 33.40 34.77 -1.57
N GLY A 44 34.12 35.59 -0.80
CA GLY A 44 33.88 35.75 0.64
C GLY A 44 32.50 36.34 0.95
N THR A 45 32.05 37.33 0.18
CA THR A 45 30.71 37.94 0.36
C THR A 45 29.58 36.97 -0.05
N VAL A 46 29.76 36.17 -1.10
CA VAL A 46 28.82 35.12 -1.49
C VAL A 46 28.73 34.04 -0.41
N ALA A 47 29.88 33.56 0.10
CA ALA A 47 29.91 32.58 1.18
C ALA A 47 29.21 33.10 2.44
N ASN A 48 29.42 34.38 2.79
CA ASN A 48 28.74 35.02 3.93
C ASN A 48 27.23 35.15 3.70
N ARG A 49 26.79 35.56 2.51
CA ARG A 49 25.36 35.63 2.16
C ARG A 49 24.71 34.25 2.20
N MET A 50 25.40 33.23 1.70
CA MET A 50 24.94 31.85 1.71
C MET A 50 24.79 31.33 3.15
N LYS A 51 25.78 31.59 4.01
CA LYS A 51 25.71 31.27 5.45
C LYS A 51 24.53 31.97 6.13
N LEU A 52 24.28 33.25 5.82
CA LEU A 52 23.13 33.99 6.34
C LEU A 52 21.80 33.40 5.85
N TRP A 53 21.73 33.02 4.58
CA TRP A 53 20.55 32.41 3.97
C TRP A 53 20.22 31.06 4.61
N TYR A 54 21.22 30.20 4.83
CA TYR A 54 21.05 28.95 5.57
C TYR A 54 20.60 29.20 7.01
N LYS A 55 21.23 30.15 7.71
CA LYS A 55 20.84 30.48 9.09
C LYS A 55 19.39 30.96 9.16
N ARG A 56 18.95 31.80 8.22
CA ARG A 56 17.57 32.30 8.16
C ARG A 56 16.58 31.20 7.77
N ASN A 57 16.94 30.34 6.81
CA ASN A 57 16.10 29.20 6.44
C ASN A 57 15.95 28.21 7.59
N TYR A 58 17.05 27.89 8.28
CA TYR A 58 17.02 27.01 9.44
C TYR A 58 16.16 27.63 10.56
N ALA A 59 16.34 28.91 10.86
CA ALA A 59 15.53 29.59 11.87
C ALA A 59 14.03 29.61 11.54
N ALA A 60 13.66 29.63 10.25
CA ALA A 60 12.26 29.63 9.81
C ALA A 60 11.65 28.22 9.71
N ARG A 61 12.40 27.25 9.19
CA ARG A 61 11.90 25.88 8.95
C ARG A 61 12.07 24.94 10.14
N PHE A 62 13.11 25.11 10.95
CA PHE A 62 13.38 24.20 12.05
C PHE A 62 12.25 24.18 13.10
N PRO A 63 11.62 25.31 13.48
CA PRO A 63 10.45 25.28 14.34
C PRO A 63 9.29 24.48 13.73
N LEU A 64 8.98 24.68 12.44
CA LEU A 64 7.93 23.94 11.75
C LEU A 64 8.20 22.43 11.72
N ILE A 65 9.44 22.03 11.41
CA ILE A 65 9.84 20.62 11.43
C ILE A 65 9.73 20.05 12.85
N LYS A 66 10.07 20.84 13.87
CA LYS A 66 9.94 20.43 15.27
C LYS A 66 8.46 20.22 15.63
N ASP A 67 7.59 21.16 15.26
CA ASP A 67 6.16 21.07 15.51
C ASP A 67 5.55 19.87 14.77
N ASP A 68 5.90 19.64 13.50
CA ASP A 68 5.46 18.47 12.72
C ASP A 68 5.93 17.16 13.36
N MET A 69 7.16 17.13 13.87
CA MET A 69 7.74 15.98 14.55
C MET A 69 7.09 15.73 15.92
N GLU A 70 6.67 16.78 16.62
CA GLU A 70 5.92 16.71 17.88
C GLU A 70 4.48 16.21 17.65
N ILE A 71 3.82 16.68 16.58
CA ILE A 71 2.51 16.16 16.16
C ILE A 71 2.62 14.67 15.78
N ALA A 72 3.62 14.31 14.98
CA ALA A 72 3.86 12.92 14.60
C ALA A 72 4.16 12.04 15.82
N TRP A 73 4.95 12.56 16.78
CA TRP A 73 5.23 11.90 18.05
C TRP A 73 3.96 11.62 18.84
N HIS A 74 3.12 12.65 19.08
CA HIS A 74 1.86 12.48 19.81
C HIS A 74 0.87 11.57 19.10
N SER A 75 0.80 11.63 17.77
CA SER A 75 -0.03 10.71 16.99
C SER A 75 0.44 9.26 17.14
N PHE A 76 1.75 9.03 17.19
CA PHE A 76 2.32 7.71 17.40
C PHE A 76 2.08 7.21 18.83
N GLU A 77 2.28 8.06 19.83
CA GLU A 77 2.02 7.77 21.24
C GLU A 77 0.56 7.38 21.46
N HIS A 78 -0.39 8.15 20.92
CA HIS A 78 -1.81 7.82 20.98
C HIS A 78 -2.15 6.49 20.28
N ALA A 79 -1.52 6.21 19.14
CA ALA A 79 -1.71 4.95 18.44
C ALA A 79 -1.15 3.76 19.23
N LEU A 80 -0.03 3.94 19.94
CA LEU A 80 0.52 2.94 20.86
C LEU A 80 -0.42 2.72 22.04
N ASP A 81 -0.87 3.77 22.73
CA ASP A 81 -1.79 3.67 23.86
C ASP A 81 -3.09 2.95 23.48
N THR A 82 -3.63 3.25 22.30
CA THR A 82 -4.85 2.58 21.79
C THR A 82 -4.59 1.10 21.53
N LYS A 83 -3.43 0.76 20.97
CA LYS A 83 -3.05 -0.65 20.75
C LYS A 83 -2.82 -1.38 22.06
N ASP A 84 -2.14 -0.77 23.03
CA ASP A 84 -1.89 -1.35 24.34
C ASP A 84 -3.20 -1.57 25.10
N PHE A 85 -4.14 -0.61 25.02
CA PHE A 85 -5.48 -0.79 25.58
C PHE A 85 -6.23 -1.98 24.95
N ILE A 86 -6.17 -2.12 23.61
CA ILE A 86 -6.77 -3.27 22.91
C ILE A 86 -6.09 -4.57 23.33
N ILE A 87 -4.76 -4.58 23.48
CA ILE A 87 -4.00 -5.76 23.93
C ILE A 87 -4.45 -6.17 25.34
N CYS A 88 -4.54 -5.23 26.29
CA CYS A 88 -5.03 -5.50 27.64
C CYS A 88 -6.46 -6.05 27.61
N GLN A 89 -7.36 -5.45 26.83
CA GLN A 89 -8.72 -5.95 26.70
C GLN A 89 -8.78 -7.37 26.11
N LEU A 90 -7.94 -7.68 25.11
CA LEU A 90 -7.85 -9.02 24.54
C LEU A 90 -7.28 -10.03 25.54
N GLN A 91 -6.32 -9.63 26.37
CA GLN A 91 -5.80 -10.47 27.45
C GLN A 91 -6.88 -10.78 28.48
N ASP A 92 -7.63 -9.78 28.93
CA ASP A 92 -8.74 -9.95 29.88
C ASP A 92 -9.80 -10.91 29.30
N ARG A 93 -10.19 -10.72 28.03
CA ARG A 93 -11.14 -11.62 27.35
C ARG A 93 -10.63 -13.05 27.22
N MET A 94 -9.34 -13.22 26.98
CA MET A 94 -8.72 -14.53 26.87
C MET A 94 -8.70 -15.23 28.24
N ASP A 95 -8.45 -14.50 29.32
CA ASP A 95 -8.48 -15.04 30.67
C ASP A 95 -9.92 -15.33 31.14
N GLU A 96 -10.90 -14.50 30.79
CA GLU A 96 -12.34 -14.80 30.96
C GLU A 96 -12.73 -16.10 30.24
N ALA A 97 -12.29 -16.28 29.00
CA ALA A 97 -12.59 -17.48 28.21
C ALA A 97 -11.97 -18.74 28.84
N LYS A 98 -10.72 -18.68 29.30
CA LYS A 98 -10.08 -19.79 30.04
C LYS A 98 -10.82 -20.12 31.32
N MET A 99 -11.27 -19.11 32.07
CA MET A 99 -12.03 -19.32 33.30
C MET A 99 -13.38 -19.98 33.01
N GLN A 100 -14.08 -19.56 31.95
CA GLN A 100 -15.33 -20.19 31.50
C GLN A 100 -15.11 -21.65 31.09
N GLU A 101 -14.03 -21.95 30.35
CA GLU A 101 -13.68 -23.31 29.97
C GLU A 101 -13.42 -24.18 31.22
N ALA A 102 -12.62 -23.68 32.17
CA ALA A 102 -12.33 -24.39 33.41
C ALA A 102 -13.59 -24.68 34.23
N MET A 103 -14.51 -23.69 34.35
CA MET A 103 -15.80 -23.88 35.01
C MET A 103 -16.68 -24.90 34.27
N SER A 104 -16.74 -24.83 32.94
CA SER A 104 -17.50 -25.79 32.13
C SER A 104 -16.96 -27.23 32.30
N TRP A 105 -15.64 -27.39 32.37
CA TRP A 105 -15.02 -28.69 32.64
C TRP A 105 -15.36 -29.20 34.05
N GLN A 106 -15.30 -28.33 35.06
CA GLN A 106 -15.68 -28.68 36.41
C GLN A 106 -17.14 -29.13 36.49
N ASP A 107 -18.06 -28.39 35.85
CA ASP A 107 -19.47 -28.74 35.77
C ASP A 107 -19.70 -30.07 35.04
N PHE A 108 -18.94 -30.33 33.98
CA PHE A 108 -18.98 -31.60 33.26
C PHE A 108 -18.54 -32.77 34.15
N VAL A 109 -17.41 -32.62 34.86
CA VAL A 109 -16.91 -33.65 35.78
C VAL A 109 -17.93 -33.94 36.88
N ILE A 110 -18.50 -32.91 37.51
CA ILE A 110 -19.54 -33.07 38.53
C ILE A 110 -20.76 -33.83 37.97
N LYS A 111 -21.18 -33.54 36.73
CA LYS A 111 -22.30 -34.25 36.09
C LYS A 111 -21.97 -35.72 35.83
N VAL A 112 -20.75 -36.01 35.37
CA VAL A 112 -20.29 -37.39 35.16
C VAL A 112 -20.19 -38.15 36.48
N ASP A 113 -19.64 -37.54 37.53
CA ASP A 113 -19.57 -38.14 38.87
C ASP A 113 -20.95 -38.44 39.44
N ASN A 114 -21.89 -37.50 39.32
CA ASN A 114 -23.28 -37.72 39.74
C ASN A 114 -23.91 -38.90 38.97
N MET A 115 -23.68 -38.99 37.66
CA MET A 115 -24.16 -40.11 36.85
C MET A 115 -23.54 -41.44 37.30
N ILE A 116 -22.24 -41.48 37.60
CA ILE A 116 -21.56 -42.67 38.12
C ILE A 116 -22.17 -43.08 39.47
N LEU A 117 -22.37 -42.14 40.39
CA LEU A 117 -22.99 -42.40 41.68
C LEU A 117 -24.41 -42.96 41.55
N ASP A 118 -25.20 -42.46 40.61
CA ASP A 118 -26.55 -42.98 40.36
C ASP A 118 -26.53 -44.40 39.77
N TYR A 119 -25.59 -44.69 38.87
CA TYR A 119 -25.38 -46.05 38.38
C TYR A 119 -24.90 -47.00 39.48
N GLN A 120 -24.00 -46.57 40.36
CA GLN A 120 -23.56 -47.37 41.51
C GLN A 120 -24.73 -47.72 42.43
N LYS A 121 -25.53 -46.72 42.84
CA LYS A 121 -26.74 -46.96 43.65
C LYS A 121 -27.70 -47.95 42.99
N ARG A 122 -27.85 -47.88 41.67
CA ARG A 122 -28.72 -48.79 40.92
C ARG A 122 -28.17 -50.22 40.90
N ILE A 123 -26.85 -50.38 40.73
CA ILE A 123 -26.17 -51.67 40.80
C ILE A 123 -26.31 -52.26 42.20
N ASP A 124 -26.05 -51.48 43.24
CA ASP A 124 -26.17 -51.95 44.63
C ASP A 124 -27.61 -52.39 44.95
N SER A 125 -28.60 -51.65 44.46
CA SER A 125 -30.01 -52.03 44.62
C SER A 125 -30.35 -53.33 43.87
N MET A 126 -29.83 -53.52 42.66
CA MET A 126 -30.02 -54.77 41.92
C MET A 126 -29.30 -55.94 42.57
N ASP A 127 -28.10 -55.75 43.09
CA ASP A 127 -27.34 -56.79 43.79
C ASP A 127 -28.05 -57.22 45.08
N SER A 128 -28.55 -56.26 45.85
CA SER A 128 -29.37 -56.53 47.04
C SER A 128 -30.64 -57.33 46.69
N GLN A 129 -31.38 -56.94 45.65
CA GLN A 129 -32.55 -57.68 45.19
C GLN A 129 -32.20 -59.10 44.71
N TYR A 130 -31.05 -59.27 44.06
CA TYR A 130 -30.56 -60.58 43.62
C TYR A 130 -30.21 -61.47 44.82
N GLN A 131 -29.49 -60.94 45.81
CA GLN A 131 -29.15 -61.67 47.03
C GLN A 131 -30.40 -62.09 47.80
N ASP A 132 -31.38 -61.19 47.94
CA ASP A 132 -32.67 -61.50 48.57
C ASP A 132 -33.39 -62.64 47.84
N HIS A 133 -33.40 -62.61 46.50
CA HIS A 133 -34.04 -63.66 45.70
C HIS A 133 -33.33 -65.01 45.84
N VAL A 134 -32.00 -65.02 45.87
CA VAL A 134 -31.20 -66.23 46.11
C VAL A 134 -31.49 -66.81 47.50
N MET A 135 -31.55 -65.96 48.52
CA MET A 135 -31.87 -66.37 49.89
C MET A 135 -33.27 -66.98 49.99
N GLN A 136 -34.27 -66.40 49.33
CA GLN A 136 -35.62 -66.97 49.25
C GLN A 136 -35.62 -68.34 48.57
N MET A 137 -34.95 -68.49 47.43
CA MET A 137 -34.88 -69.77 46.74
C MET A 137 -34.17 -70.85 47.57
N LEU A 138 -33.13 -70.50 48.32
CA LEU A 138 -32.46 -71.43 49.23
C LEU A 138 -33.39 -71.86 50.37
N TYR A 139 -34.14 -70.93 50.95
CA TYR A 139 -35.11 -71.23 52.00
C TYR A 139 -36.19 -72.20 51.50
N ASP A 140 -36.80 -71.90 50.34
CA ASP A 140 -37.81 -72.76 49.71
C ASP A 140 -37.27 -74.17 49.39
N ALA A 141 -36.00 -74.26 48.97
CA ALA A 141 -35.36 -75.54 48.66
C ALA A 141 -35.12 -76.38 49.93
N VAL A 142 -34.69 -75.75 51.02
CA VAL A 142 -34.49 -76.42 52.32
C VAL A 142 -35.82 -76.89 52.90
N GLU A 143 -36.86 -76.05 52.85
CA GLU A 143 -38.20 -76.42 53.32
C GLU A 143 -38.75 -77.64 52.55
N LYS A 144 -38.62 -77.63 51.22
CA LYS A 144 -39.01 -78.78 50.37
C LYS A 144 -38.22 -80.05 50.70
N ALA A 145 -36.91 -79.93 50.96
CA ALA A 145 -36.07 -81.07 51.32
C ALA A 145 -36.49 -81.68 52.66
N GLN A 146 -36.78 -80.85 53.68
CA GLN A 146 -37.27 -81.32 54.98
C GLN A 146 -38.61 -82.05 54.88
N ILE A 147 -39.55 -81.52 54.08
CA ILE A 147 -40.84 -82.18 53.82
C ILE A 147 -40.64 -83.54 53.13
N GLN A 148 -39.71 -83.62 52.17
CA GLN A 148 -39.37 -84.89 51.51
C GLN A 148 -38.76 -85.91 52.46
N GLU A 149 -37.87 -85.49 53.36
CA GLU A 149 -37.24 -86.37 54.35
C GLU A 149 -38.26 -86.92 55.36
N LEU A 150 -39.20 -86.08 55.82
CA LEU A 150 -40.29 -86.51 56.70
C LEU A 150 -41.19 -87.56 56.02
N ASN A 151 -41.55 -87.32 54.76
CA ASN A 151 -42.34 -88.26 53.96
C ASN A 151 -41.59 -89.58 53.71
N GLN A 152 -40.25 -89.55 53.57
CA GLN A 152 -39.45 -90.76 53.41
C GLN A 152 -39.41 -91.61 54.69
N LEU A 153 -39.31 -90.99 55.87
CA LEU A 153 -39.36 -91.67 57.16
C LEU A 153 -40.69 -92.40 57.38
N ASP A 154 -41.82 -91.74 57.11
CA ASP A 154 -43.15 -92.35 57.22
C ASP A 154 -43.31 -93.55 56.27
N LEU A 155 -42.71 -93.46 55.08
CA LEU A 155 -42.74 -94.54 54.09
C LEU A 155 -41.81 -95.70 54.49
N GLU A 156 -40.66 -95.41 55.09
CA GLU A 156 -39.71 -96.42 55.55
C GLU A 156 -40.28 -97.27 56.68
N ASP A 157 -40.98 -96.67 57.65
CA ASP A 157 -41.65 -97.40 58.74
C ASP A 157 -42.83 -98.24 58.22
N TYR A 158 -43.56 -97.73 57.23
CA TYR A 158 -44.57 -98.52 56.52
C TYR A 158 -43.96 -99.74 55.84
N TYR A 159 -42.87 -99.59 55.10
CA TYR A 159 -42.20 -100.70 54.42
C TYR A 159 -41.58 -101.72 55.40
N LYS A 160 -40.99 -101.28 56.52
CA LYS A 160 -40.49 -102.19 57.57
C LYS A 160 -41.58 -103.07 58.16
N THR A 161 -42.77 -102.49 58.38
CA THR A 161 -43.94 -103.23 58.91
C THR A 161 -44.43 -104.29 57.92
N VAL A 162 -44.51 -103.93 56.64
CA VAL A 162 -44.88 -104.86 55.56
C VAL A 162 -43.85 -105.99 55.42
N LEU A 163 -42.55 -105.66 55.44
CA LEU A 163 -41.48 -106.65 55.33
C LEU A 163 -41.48 -107.65 56.49
N TYR A 164 -41.73 -107.21 57.72
CA TYR A 164 -41.83 -108.09 58.89
C TYR A 164 -42.95 -109.13 58.75
N ILE A 165 -44.14 -108.68 58.32
CA ILE A 165 -45.30 -109.56 58.08
C ILE A 165 -45.01 -110.56 56.95
N MET A 166 -44.30 -110.12 55.91
CA MET A 166 -43.93 -111.00 54.79
C MET A 166 -42.86 -112.04 55.18
N GLU A 167 -41.90 -111.70 56.03
CA GLU A 167 -40.84 -112.61 56.50
C GLU A 167 -41.40 -113.76 57.37
N GLU A 168 -42.38 -113.45 58.22
CA GLU A 168 -43.09 -114.43 59.06
C GLU A 168 -43.86 -115.44 58.19
N GLN A 169 -44.55 -114.96 57.15
CA GLN A 169 -45.24 -115.80 56.17
C GLN A 169 -44.27 -116.64 55.31
N PHE A 170 -43.09 -116.09 54.99
CA PHE A 170 -42.09 -116.78 54.19
C PHE A 170 -41.40 -117.91 54.96
N GLN A 171 -41.19 -117.79 56.27
CA GLN A 171 -40.60 -118.85 57.08
C GLN A 171 -41.53 -120.08 57.24
N GLU A 172 -42.84 -119.89 57.32
CA GLU A 172 -43.82 -120.99 57.23
C GLU A 172 -43.87 -121.63 55.82
N ALA A 173 -43.79 -120.81 54.76
CA ALA A 173 -43.80 -121.31 53.39
C ALA A 173 -42.52 -122.04 52.99
N SER A 174 -41.35 -121.62 53.49
CA SER A 174 -40.02 -122.16 53.14
C SER A 174 -39.79 -123.60 53.57
N THR A 175 -40.33 -124.00 54.74
CA THR A 175 -40.29 -125.40 55.22
C THR A 175 -41.13 -126.34 54.35
N THR A 176 -42.17 -125.80 53.70
CA THR A 176 -43.06 -126.55 52.81
C THR A 176 -42.53 -126.58 51.37
N ALA A 177 -41.84 -125.52 50.93
CA ALA A 177 -41.41 -125.33 49.55
C ALA A 177 -40.10 -126.06 49.16
N GLN A 178 -39.26 -126.50 50.11
CA GLN A 178 -38.06 -127.30 49.82
C GLN A 178 -38.38 -128.64 49.11
N GLY A 179 -39.62 -129.13 49.20
CA GLY A 179 -40.09 -130.34 48.49
C GLY A 179 -40.54 -130.10 47.05
N GLU A 180 -40.86 -128.87 46.63
CA GLU A 180 -41.46 -128.55 45.32
C GLU A 180 -40.49 -127.91 44.32
N TYR A 181 -39.24 -127.66 44.73
CA TYR A 181 -38.28 -126.83 43.99
C TYR A 181 -37.83 -127.39 42.63
N VAL A 182 -38.09 -128.68 42.36
CA VAL A 182 -37.61 -129.35 41.13
C VAL A 182 -38.61 -129.21 39.97
N THR A 183 -39.88 -128.86 40.22
CA THR A 183 -40.91 -128.73 39.16
C THR A 183 -41.18 -127.29 38.70
N LYS A 184 -40.77 -126.25 39.43
CA LYS A 184 -41.05 -124.83 39.09
C LYS A 184 -39.94 -124.11 38.29
N ARG A 185 -38.81 -124.78 38.03
CA ARG A 185 -37.64 -124.18 37.35
C ARG A 185 -37.95 -123.69 35.92
N ASP A 186 -38.83 -124.38 35.20
CA ASP A 186 -39.21 -124.01 33.82
C ASP A 186 -40.32 -122.94 33.75
N GLU A 187 -41.07 -122.71 34.85
CA GLU A 187 -42.04 -121.61 34.94
C GLU A 187 -41.35 -120.28 35.26
N GLU A 188 -40.31 -120.30 36.10
CA GLU A 188 -39.45 -119.14 36.44
C GLU A 188 -38.72 -118.57 35.20
N ALA A 189 -38.20 -119.43 34.32
CA ALA A 189 -37.52 -118.99 33.10
C ALA A 189 -38.46 -118.23 32.14
N LYS A 190 -39.72 -118.68 31.98
CA LYS A 190 -40.73 -117.99 31.17
C LYS A 190 -41.20 -116.69 31.83
N ARG A 191 -41.24 -116.63 33.16
CA ARG A 191 -41.60 -115.42 33.93
C ARG A 191 -40.48 -114.37 33.86
N GLY A 192 -39.22 -114.79 33.89
CA GLY A 192 -38.05 -113.92 33.72
C GLY A 192 -38.00 -113.28 32.33
N GLN A 193 -38.29 -114.04 31.27
CA GLN A 193 -38.37 -113.51 29.91
C GLN A 193 -39.50 -112.46 29.76
N HIS A 194 -40.68 -112.75 30.33
CA HIS A 194 -41.78 -111.78 30.37
C HIS A 194 -41.42 -110.51 31.16
N LEU A 195 -40.68 -110.63 32.27
CA LEU A 195 -40.25 -109.48 33.07
C LEU A 195 -39.26 -108.59 32.31
N THR A 196 -38.32 -109.20 31.57
CA THR A 196 -37.37 -108.46 30.73
C THR A 196 -38.06 -107.74 29.57
N GLU A 197 -39.06 -108.38 28.94
CA GLU A 197 -39.85 -107.75 27.88
C GLU A 197 -40.70 -106.60 28.42
N MET A 198 -41.30 -106.75 29.61
CA MET A 198 -42.02 -105.67 30.30
C MET A 198 -41.11 -104.50 30.69
N MET A 199 -39.92 -104.78 31.23
CA MET A 199 -38.96 -103.74 31.59
C MET A 199 -38.43 -103.01 30.36
N SER A 200 -38.16 -103.73 29.27
CA SER A 200 -37.75 -103.14 27.99
C SER A 200 -38.86 -102.25 27.42
N ALA A 201 -40.11 -102.69 27.46
CA ALA A 201 -41.26 -101.88 27.04
C ALA A 201 -41.44 -100.63 27.91
N ALA A 202 -41.22 -100.73 29.22
CA ALA A 202 -41.26 -99.58 30.13
C ALA A 202 -40.13 -98.58 29.86
N LEU A 203 -38.91 -99.06 29.61
CA LEU A 203 -37.77 -98.20 29.25
C LEU A 203 -37.97 -97.53 27.89
N GLU A 204 -38.48 -98.24 26.89
CA GLU A 204 -38.85 -97.64 25.61
C GLU A 204 -39.91 -96.55 25.77
N LEU A 205 -40.89 -96.76 26.67
CA LEU A 205 -41.90 -95.74 26.97
C LEU A 205 -41.27 -94.48 27.56
N VAL A 206 -40.32 -94.63 28.50
CA VAL A 206 -39.59 -93.51 29.11
C VAL A 206 -38.73 -92.78 28.08
N VAL A 207 -38.00 -93.51 27.23
CA VAL A 207 -37.18 -92.91 26.16
C VAL A 207 -38.04 -92.15 25.16
N ARG A 208 -39.18 -92.72 24.75
CA ARG A 208 -40.14 -92.03 23.87
C ARG A 208 -40.68 -90.77 24.54
N LYS A 209 -41.04 -90.84 25.83
CA LYS A 209 -41.51 -89.67 26.59
C LYS A 209 -40.47 -88.54 26.58
N ILE A 210 -39.23 -88.83 27.02
CA ILE A 210 -38.14 -87.84 27.05
C ILE A 210 -37.86 -87.26 25.65
N THR A 211 -37.86 -88.10 24.62
CA THR A 211 -37.66 -87.64 23.24
C THR A 211 -38.78 -86.70 22.79
N THR A 212 -40.01 -86.94 23.24
CA THR A 212 -41.17 -86.08 22.95
C THR A 212 -41.05 -84.77 23.71
N ASP A 213 -40.67 -84.82 24.99
CA ASP A 213 -40.46 -83.65 25.85
C ASP A 213 -39.35 -82.73 25.28
N ILE A 214 -38.23 -83.29 24.82
CA ILE A 214 -37.13 -82.53 24.19
C ILE A 214 -37.61 -81.86 22.89
N LYS A 215 -38.34 -82.60 22.04
CA LYS A 215 -38.89 -82.03 20.79
C LYS A 215 -39.86 -80.90 21.09
N GLN A 216 -40.72 -81.05 22.09
CA GLN A 216 -41.64 -80.02 22.53
C GLN A 216 -40.89 -78.79 23.06
N CYS A 217 -39.90 -78.96 23.94
CA CYS A 217 -39.12 -77.86 24.48
C CYS A 217 -38.35 -77.09 23.39
N LEU A 218 -37.78 -77.79 22.40
CA LEU A 218 -37.14 -77.16 21.24
C LEU A 218 -38.14 -76.39 20.36
N GLN A 219 -39.36 -76.90 20.23
CA GLN A 219 -40.41 -76.22 19.48
C GLN A 219 -40.88 -74.96 20.22
N GLU A 220 -41.13 -75.06 21.52
CA GLU A 220 -41.47 -73.91 22.38
C GLU A 220 -40.36 -72.85 22.37
N TYR A 221 -39.09 -73.24 22.42
CA TYR A 221 -37.96 -72.31 22.28
C TYR A 221 -37.95 -71.62 20.91
N ARG A 222 -38.19 -72.38 19.82
CA ARG A 222 -38.25 -71.78 18.48
C ARG A 222 -39.38 -70.78 18.38
N GLU A 223 -40.58 -71.14 18.82
CA GLU A 223 -41.76 -70.28 18.77
C GLU A 223 -41.59 -69.03 19.64
N SER A 224 -41.05 -69.19 20.86
CA SER A 224 -40.76 -68.09 21.79
C SER A 224 -39.70 -67.12 21.24
N THR A 225 -38.67 -67.63 20.55
CA THR A 225 -37.58 -66.80 20.02
C THR A 225 -37.81 -66.30 18.59
N ASP A 226 -38.83 -66.77 17.88
CA ASP A 226 -39.08 -66.40 16.47
C ASP A 226 -39.43 -64.91 16.33
N ILE A 227 -40.24 -64.37 17.25
CA ILE A 227 -40.62 -62.95 17.27
C ILE A 227 -39.36 -62.09 17.46
N ARG A 228 -38.54 -62.43 18.45
CA ARG A 228 -37.28 -61.72 18.76
C ARG A 228 -36.31 -61.76 17.57
N ARG A 229 -36.22 -62.90 16.86
CA ARG A 229 -35.40 -63.04 15.66
C ARG A 229 -35.86 -62.12 14.53
N LYS A 230 -37.17 -62.09 14.25
CA LYS A 230 -37.76 -61.18 13.25
C LYS A 230 -37.52 -59.72 13.61
N GLU A 231 -37.67 -59.35 14.88
CA GLU A 231 -37.37 -57.98 15.36
C GLU A 231 -35.91 -57.60 15.11
N VAL A 232 -34.96 -58.49 15.41
CA VAL A 232 -33.53 -58.26 15.16
C VAL A 232 -33.25 -58.11 13.67
N GLU A 233 -33.88 -58.91 12.80
CA GLU A 233 -33.73 -58.77 11.35
C GLU A 233 -34.27 -57.43 10.84
N ILE A 234 -35.42 -56.98 11.33
CA ILE A 234 -35.99 -55.66 10.99
C ILE A 234 -35.04 -54.54 11.45
N LEU A 235 -34.49 -54.64 12.66
CA LEU A 235 -33.53 -53.66 13.17
C LEU A 235 -32.25 -53.64 12.34
N ARG A 236 -31.69 -54.79 11.96
CA ARG A 236 -30.52 -54.88 11.07
C ARG A 236 -30.78 -54.26 9.70
N ALA A 237 -31.97 -54.48 9.13
CA ALA A 237 -32.35 -53.87 7.86
C ALA A 237 -32.44 -52.33 7.98
N LYS A 238 -33.01 -51.82 9.08
CA LYS A 238 -33.05 -50.38 9.38
C LYS A 238 -31.65 -49.79 9.57
N ASP A 239 -30.78 -50.45 10.32
CA ASP A 239 -29.40 -50.01 10.53
C ASP A 239 -28.63 -49.93 9.21
N SER A 240 -28.75 -50.94 8.35
CA SER A 240 -28.14 -50.92 7.03
C SER A 240 -28.65 -49.74 6.19
N TYR A 241 -29.96 -49.47 6.22
CA TYR A 241 -30.54 -48.33 5.51
C TYR A 241 -30.02 -46.99 6.04
N TYR A 242 -29.96 -46.81 7.37
CA TYR A 242 -29.46 -45.58 7.97
C TYR A 242 -27.98 -45.36 7.70
N LEU A 243 -27.16 -46.41 7.72
CA LEU A 243 -25.74 -46.33 7.33
C LEU A 243 -25.56 -45.84 5.89
N ASP A 244 -26.39 -46.31 4.95
CA ASP A 244 -26.34 -45.84 3.56
C ASP A 244 -26.84 -44.39 3.40
N VAL A 245 -27.77 -43.95 4.25
CA VAL A 245 -28.17 -42.53 4.31
C VAL A 245 -27.04 -41.68 4.87
N ILE A 246 -26.41 -42.10 5.97
CA ILE A 246 -25.29 -41.39 6.60
C ILE A 246 -24.15 -41.23 5.59
N ARG A 247 -23.72 -42.31 4.92
CA ARG A 247 -22.67 -42.24 3.89
C ARG A 247 -22.99 -41.25 2.77
N ARG A 248 -24.24 -41.21 2.31
CA ARG A 248 -24.67 -40.24 1.27
C ARG A 248 -24.63 -38.81 1.80
N GLN A 249 -24.98 -38.59 3.06
CA GLN A 249 -24.88 -37.28 3.68
C GLN A 249 -23.43 -36.87 3.90
N ASP A 250 -22.54 -37.77 4.34
CA ASP A 250 -21.11 -37.48 4.52
C ASP A 250 -20.47 -37.02 3.21
N ILE A 251 -20.76 -37.72 2.10
CA ILE A 251 -20.29 -37.32 0.76
C ILE A 251 -20.85 -35.95 0.37
N ARG A 252 -22.12 -35.67 0.68
CA ARG A 252 -22.75 -34.37 0.38
C ARG A 252 -22.14 -33.25 1.21
N VAL A 253 -21.90 -33.48 2.49
CA VAL A 253 -21.27 -32.52 3.40
C VAL A 253 -19.84 -32.23 2.95
N ALA A 254 -19.06 -33.26 2.60
CA ALA A 254 -17.70 -33.09 2.08
C ALA A 254 -17.68 -32.18 0.83
N LYS A 255 -18.58 -32.43 -0.14
CA LYS A 255 -18.70 -31.57 -1.33
C LYS A 255 -19.08 -30.13 -1.00
N LEU A 256 -20.05 -29.94 -0.10
CA LEU A 256 -20.45 -28.59 0.33
C LEU A 256 -19.31 -27.86 1.05
N CYS A 257 -18.48 -28.57 1.82
CA CYS A 257 -17.30 -28.00 2.45
C CYS A 257 -16.25 -27.58 1.41
N GLU A 258 -15.97 -28.41 0.41
CA GLU A 258 -15.08 -28.06 -0.72
C GLU A 258 -15.59 -26.85 -1.50
N ASP A 259 -16.88 -26.82 -1.82
CA ASP A 259 -17.53 -25.69 -2.49
C ASP A 259 -17.39 -24.42 -1.65
N MET A 260 -17.65 -24.49 -0.34
CA MET A 260 -17.53 -23.36 0.57
C MET A 260 -16.09 -22.83 0.66
N SER A 261 -15.09 -23.72 0.75
CA SER A 261 -13.68 -23.33 0.72
C SER A 261 -13.30 -22.68 -0.61
N SER A 262 -13.80 -23.21 -1.74
CA SER A 262 -13.55 -22.62 -3.07
C SER A 262 -14.15 -21.22 -3.20
N LEU A 263 -15.37 -21.02 -2.69
CA LEU A 263 -16.05 -19.73 -2.69
C LEU A 263 -15.36 -18.72 -1.78
N GLN A 264 -14.92 -19.14 -0.59
CA GLN A 264 -14.12 -18.31 0.31
C GLN A 264 -12.82 -17.85 -0.36
N SER A 265 -12.12 -18.75 -1.05
CA SER A 265 -10.91 -18.40 -1.81
C SER A 265 -11.20 -17.37 -2.91
N GLN A 266 -12.29 -17.55 -3.68
CA GLN A 266 -12.68 -16.60 -4.73
C GLN A 266 -13.08 -15.24 -4.16
N VAL A 267 -13.75 -15.19 -3.01
CA VAL A 267 -14.12 -13.94 -2.34
C VAL A 267 -12.86 -13.20 -1.90
N ASN A 268 -11.89 -13.90 -1.29
CA ASN A 268 -10.61 -13.31 -0.89
C ASN A 268 -9.83 -12.78 -2.10
N GLU A 269 -9.73 -13.54 -3.19
CA GLU A 269 -9.05 -13.09 -4.40
C GLU A 269 -9.71 -11.84 -5.02
N ARG A 270 -11.04 -11.77 -5.02
CA ARG A 270 -11.78 -10.58 -5.45
C ARG A 270 -11.57 -9.39 -4.53
N TYR A 271 -11.48 -9.62 -3.22
CA TYR A 271 -11.22 -8.57 -2.23
C TYR A 271 -9.81 -7.98 -2.43
N GLU A 272 -8.79 -8.81 -2.57
CA GLU A 272 -7.41 -8.39 -2.87
C GLU A 272 -7.35 -7.63 -4.20
N SER A 273 -7.98 -8.16 -5.25
CA SER A 273 -8.06 -7.49 -6.55
C SER A 273 -8.75 -6.12 -6.46
N ARG A 274 -9.76 -5.99 -5.60
CA ARG A 274 -10.46 -4.71 -5.38
C ARG A 274 -9.55 -3.69 -4.69
N LEU A 275 -8.79 -4.10 -3.68
CA LEU A 275 -7.81 -3.22 -3.01
C LEU A 275 -6.77 -2.70 -4.00
N VAL A 276 -6.20 -3.58 -4.82
CA VAL A 276 -5.24 -3.20 -5.88
C VAL A 276 -5.87 -2.22 -6.87
N LEU A 277 -7.13 -2.43 -7.27
CA LEU A 277 -7.85 -1.51 -8.16
C LEU A 277 -8.13 -0.15 -7.52
N GLU A 278 -8.41 -0.10 -6.21
CA GLU A 278 -8.58 1.16 -5.47
C GLU A 278 -7.28 1.93 -5.36
N ASP A 279 -6.16 1.26 -5.07
CA ASP A 279 -4.82 1.87 -5.07
C ASP A 279 -4.46 2.39 -6.47
N LEU A 280 -4.64 1.59 -7.53
CA LEU A 280 -4.39 2.04 -8.90
C LEU A 280 -5.27 3.22 -9.33
N LYS A 281 -6.51 3.31 -8.82
CA LYS A 281 -7.37 4.47 -9.06
C LYS A 281 -6.84 5.71 -8.35
N ARG A 282 -6.41 5.58 -7.09
CA ARG A 282 -5.80 6.69 -6.34
C ARG A 282 -4.54 7.20 -7.06
N ASP A 283 -3.65 6.29 -7.45
CA ASP A 283 -2.41 6.65 -8.15
C ASP A 283 -2.70 7.32 -9.51
N ARG A 284 -3.71 6.84 -10.23
CA ARG A 284 -4.18 7.48 -11.46
C ARG A 284 -4.71 8.89 -11.23
N GLU A 285 -5.50 9.10 -10.17
CA GLU A 285 -6.06 10.41 -9.83
C GLU A 285 -4.96 11.39 -9.42
N GLU A 286 -3.99 10.94 -8.62
CA GLU A 286 -2.83 11.73 -8.22
C GLU A 286 -1.97 12.14 -9.42
N THR A 287 -1.57 11.17 -10.25
CA THR A 287 -0.78 11.44 -11.47
C THR A 287 -1.52 12.33 -12.47
N TYR A 288 -2.84 12.18 -12.58
CA TYR A 288 -3.66 13.07 -13.40
C TYR A 288 -3.73 14.48 -12.80
N GLY A 289 -3.82 14.61 -11.47
CA GLY A 289 -3.72 15.88 -10.75
C GLY A 289 -2.41 16.61 -11.05
N GLU A 290 -1.27 15.93 -10.90
CA GLU A 290 0.05 16.46 -11.24
C GLU A 290 0.15 16.87 -12.71
N TYR A 291 -0.32 16.02 -13.63
CA TYR A 291 -0.33 16.30 -15.06
C TYR A 291 -1.13 17.57 -15.39
N THR A 292 -2.33 17.72 -14.82
CA THR A 292 -3.17 18.91 -15.08
C THR A 292 -2.56 20.17 -14.47
N GLN A 293 -1.92 20.08 -13.30
CA GLN A 293 -1.17 21.19 -12.71
C GLN A 293 0.02 21.61 -13.57
N ALA A 294 0.81 20.66 -14.06
CA ALA A 294 1.92 20.93 -14.97
C ALA A 294 1.44 21.57 -16.28
N ARG A 295 0.34 21.06 -16.86
CA ARG A 295 -0.28 21.57 -18.09
C ARG A 295 -0.77 23.01 -17.93
N THR A 296 -1.39 23.34 -16.80
CA THR A 296 -1.86 24.71 -16.53
C THR A 296 -0.69 25.66 -16.29
N SER A 297 0.34 25.24 -15.57
CA SER A 297 1.58 26.00 -15.37
C SER A 297 2.28 26.30 -16.71
N LEU A 298 2.44 25.30 -17.57
CA LEU A 298 3.03 25.45 -18.90
C LEU A 298 2.21 26.43 -19.77
N SER A 299 0.89 26.30 -19.75
CA SER A 299 0.00 27.22 -20.49
C SER A 299 0.11 28.66 -20.00
N ARG A 300 0.31 28.85 -18.68
CA ARG A 300 0.54 30.18 -18.09
C ARG A 300 1.90 30.75 -18.49
N SER A 301 2.96 29.94 -18.44
CA SER A 301 4.29 30.35 -18.89
C SER A 301 4.28 30.73 -20.36
N SER A 302 3.67 29.90 -21.22
CA SER A 302 3.58 30.18 -22.65
C SER A 302 2.85 31.50 -22.96
N LYS A 303 1.77 31.81 -22.23
CA LYS A 303 1.08 33.10 -22.34
C LYS A 303 1.98 34.26 -21.90
N LEU A 304 2.69 34.10 -20.78
CA LEU A 304 3.63 35.10 -20.28
C LEU A 304 4.74 35.37 -21.29
N ASP A 305 5.38 34.32 -21.82
CA ASP A 305 6.43 34.43 -22.83
C ASP A 305 5.91 35.13 -24.09
N SER A 306 4.69 34.78 -24.55
CA SER A 306 4.05 35.46 -25.67
C SER A 306 3.83 36.94 -25.41
N THR A 307 3.42 37.34 -24.20
CA THR A 307 3.26 38.76 -23.86
C THR A 307 4.59 39.49 -23.80
N GLN A 308 5.62 38.87 -23.21
CA GLN A 308 6.96 39.45 -23.11
C GLN A 308 7.60 39.64 -24.50
N LEU A 309 7.45 38.64 -25.39
CA LEU A 309 7.93 38.74 -26.77
C LEU A 309 7.20 39.84 -27.55
N LEU A 310 5.88 39.98 -27.34
CA LEU A 310 5.12 41.07 -27.97
C LEU A 310 5.65 42.42 -27.50
N THR A 311 5.80 42.63 -26.19
CA THR A 311 6.34 43.88 -25.61
C THR A 311 7.76 44.16 -26.11
N LEU A 312 8.65 43.17 -26.11
CA LEU A 312 10.01 43.34 -26.60
C LEU A 312 10.03 43.73 -28.08
N THR A 313 9.19 43.09 -28.90
CA THR A 313 9.09 43.38 -30.33
C THR A 313 8.54 44.78 -30.58
N THR A 314 7.52 45.21 -29.82
CA THR A 314 6.96 46.57 -29.96
C THR A 314 7.96 47.63 -29.53
N GLU A 315 8.63 47.45 -28.39
CA GLU A 315 9.64 48.39 -27.91
C GLU A 315 10.86 48.45 -28.84
N SER A 316 11.34 47.30 -29.31
CA SER A 316 12.43 47.24 -30.29
C SER A 316 12.06 47.98 -31.58
N LYS A 317 10.84 47.76 -32.11
CA LYS A 317 10.34 48.48 -33.28
C LYS A 317 10.24 49.99 -33.05
N ASN A 318 9.82 50.42 -31.87
CA ASN A 318 9.75 51.84 -31.49
C ASN A 318 11.15 52.46 -31.44
N ILE A 319 12.12 51.76 -30.84
CA ILE A 319 13.52 52.20 -30.78
C ILE A 319 14.12 52.29 -32.18
N ILE A 320 13.89 51.28 -33.04
CA ILE A 320 14.37 51.30 -34.43
C ILE A 320 13.81 52.52 -35.17
N LYS A 321 12.49 52.77 -35.09
CA LYS A 321 11.88 53.96 -35.71
C LYS A 321 12.46 55.26 -35.18
N HIS A 322 12.71 55.35 -33.86
CA HIS A 322 13.32 56.53 -33.27
C HIS A 322 14.76 56.72 -33.81
N LEU A 323 15.55 55.65 -33.89
CA LEU A 323 16.89 55.71 -34.45
C LEU A 323 16.88 56.09 -35.93
N GLU A 324 15.95 55.56 -36.74
CA GLU A 324 15.75 55.96 -38.13
C GLU A 324 15.45 57.47 -38.26
N GLN A 325 14.59 58.02 -37.39
CA GLN A 325 14.32 59.46 -37.35
C GLN A 325 15.54 60.29 -36.96
N VAL A 326 16.36 59.80 -36.01
CA VAL A 326 17.61 60.47 -35.63
C VAL A 326 18.61 60.46 -36.79
N VAL A 327 18.73 59.33 -37.52
CA VAL A 327 19.54 59.22 -38.72
C VAL A 327 19.04 60.17 -39.80
N GLU A 328 17.73 60.23 -40.06
CA GLU A 328 17.15 61.15 -41.05
C GLU A 328 17.43 62.62 -40.71
N LYS A 329 17.29 63.01 -39.42
CA LYS A 329 17.67 64.35 -38.95
C LYS A 329 19.16 64.62 -39.14
N GLY A 330 20.01 63.64 -38.80
CA GLY A 330 21.45 63.71 -39.02
C GLY A 330 21.81 63.91 -40.50
N GLU A 331 21.20 63.14 -41.40
CA GLU A 331 21.37 63.29 -42.84
C GLU A 331 20.91 64.66 -43.33
N LYS A 332 19.76 65.17 -42.86
CA LYS A 332 19.30 66.53 -43.20
C LYS A 332 20.29 67.59 -42.76
N ILE A 333 20.82 67.49 -41.55
CA ILE A 333 21.86 68.40 -41.03
C ILE A 333 23.13 68.32 -41.90
N LEU A 334 23.58 67.12 -42.26
CA LEU A 334 24.74 66.93 -43.13
C LEU A 334 24.51 67.51 -44.53
N ARG A 335 23.35 67.25 -45.15
CA ARG A 335 22.98 67.81 -46.46
C ARG A 335 22.93 69.33 -46.43
N LEU A 336 22.33 69.93 -45.39
CA LEU A 336 22.34 71.37 -45.18
C LEU A 336 23.77 71.88 -44.96
N GLY A 337 24.59 71.17 -44.20
CA GLY A 337 26.01 71.50 -44.01
C GLY A 337 26.79 71.54 -45.32
N VAL A 338 26.56 70.58 -46.23
CA VAL A 338 27.18 70.56 -47.56
C VAL A 338 26.67 71.70 -48.44
N LEU A 339 25.35 71.95 -48.46
CA LEU A 339 24.75 73.06 -49.21
C LEU A 339 25.27 74.42 -48.73
N CYS A 340 25.28 74.65 -47.41
CA CYS A 340 25.86 75.85 -46.81
C CYS A 340 27.35 75.97 -47.16
N ARG A 341 28.10 74.87 -47.11
CA ARG A 341 29.52 74.86 -47.48
C ARG A 341 29.74 75.25 -48.94
N ASN A 342 28.82 74.94 -49.87
CA ASN A 342 28.95 75.39 -51.26
C ASN A 342 28.89 76.92 -51.41
N LEU A 343 28.11 77.60 -50.56
CA LEU A 343 27.92 79.06 -50.58
C LEU A 343 29.04 79.82 -49.85
N GLU A 344 29.92 79.13 -49.14
CA GLU A 344 31.07 79.73 -48.44
C GLU A 344 32.20 80.11 -49.40
N THR A 345 32.88 81.21 -49.06
CA THR A 345 34.07 81.68 -49.79
C THR A 345 35.24 80.72 -49.61
N GLN A 346 36.26 80.79 -50.49
CA GLN A 346 37.44 79.93 -50.35
C GLN A 346 38.20 80.20 -49.04
N GLU A 347 38.23 81.46 -48.57
CA GLU A 347 38.84 81.81 -47.27
C GLU A 347 38.12 81.12 -46.09
N GLU A 348 36.79 81.14 -46.08
CA GLU A 348 35.97 80.49 -45.03
C GLU A 348 35.99 78.95 -45.10
N LYS A 349 36.34 78.37 -46.25
CA LYS A 349 36.53 76.91 -46.42
C LYS A 349 37.88 76.43 -45.89
N VAL A 350 38.93 77.24 -46.07
CA VAL A 350 40.30 76.92 -45.63
C VAL A 350 40.49 77.24 -44.15
N VAL A 351 39.83 78.30 -43.64
CA VAL A 351 39.88 78.68 -42.23
C VAL A 351 38.48 78.85 -41.63
N PRO A 352 37.71 77.75 -41.43
CA PRO A 352 36.32 77.80 -40.99
C PRO A 352 36.07 78.48 -39.64
N PHE A 353 37.08 78.55 -38.78
CA PHE A 353 36.94 78.99 -37.38
C PHE A 353 37.79 80.22 -37.02
N GLY A 354 38.40 80.87 -38.01
CA GLY A 354 39.24 82.07 -37.86
C GLY A 354 40.68 81.80 -37.35
N PHE A 355 41.56 82.80 -37.49
CA PHE A 355 43.00 82.71 -37.16
C PHE A 355 43.35 82.91 -35.67
N SER A 356 42.37 82.85 -34.75
CA SER A 356 42.63 82.95 -33.32
C SER A 356 42.33 81.62 -32.65
N VAL A 357 43.35 80.78 -32.58
CA VAL A 357 43.42 79.62 -31.68
C VAL A 357 44.46 79.96 -30.61
N ASP A 358 44.02 80.60 -29.52
CA ASP A 358 44.65 80.33 -28.24
C ASP A 358 44.07 78.99 -27.77
N ASN A 359 44.89 77.94 -27.88
CA ASN A 359 44.61 76.62 -27.32
C ASN A 359 44.66 76.69 -25.78
N LYS A 360 43.66 77.34 -25.17
CA LYS A 360 43.29 77.10 -23.78
C LYS A 360 41.89 76.51 -23.78
N SER A 361 41.84 75.19 -23.94
CA SER A 361 40.67 74.40 -23.62
C SER A 361 40.47 74.45 -22.10
N GLU A 362 39.79 75.50 -21.61
CA GLU A 362 39.09 75.41 -20.34
C GLU A 362 37.81 74.64 -20.60
N GLU A 363 37.69 73.47 -19.97
CA GLU A 363 36.48 72.66 -19.93
C GLU A 363 35.37 73.45 -19.23
N PHE A 364 34.70 74.34 -19.96
CA PHE A 364 33.40 74.86 -19.55
C PHE A 364 32.35 73.76 -19.79
N THR A 365 32.15 72.93 -18.77
CA THR A 365 30.96 72.09 -18.62
C THR A 365 29.78 73.01 -18.32
N ASP A 366 29.21 73.61 -19.36
CA ASP A 366 27.97 74.36 -19.26
C ASP A 366 26.80 73.39 -19.44
N ASP A 367 25.94 73.30 -18.42
CA ASP A 367 24.83 72.35 -18.25
C ASP A 367 23.72 72.52 -19.31
N ASN A 368 23.82 73.59 -20.12
CA ASN A 368 22.85 73.96 -21.15
C ASN A 368 23.14 73.38 -22.55
N GLY A 369 24.24 72.64 -22.75
CA GLY A 369 24.52 71.95 -24.02
C GLY A 369 24.93 72.84 -25.21
N TYR A 370 25.12 74.15 -25.00
CA TYR A 370 25.52 75.09 -26.06
C TYR A 370 27.03 75.19 -26.31
N SER A 371 27.85 74.70 -25.37
CA SER A 371 29.31 74.76 -25.43
C SER A 371 29.92 74.13 -26.72
N PRO A 372 29.45 72.96 -27.21
CA PRO A 372 29.96 72.38 -28.45
C PRO A 372 29.66 73.20 -29.73
N PHE A 373 28.67 74.10 -29.70
CA PHE A 373 28.28 74.92 -30.86
C PHE A 373 28.94 76.29 -30.91
N ILE A 374 29.81 76.65 -29.94
CA ILE A 374 30.47 77.96 -29.87
C ILE A 374 31.22 78.30 -31.17
N LEU A 375 31.94 77.32 -31.73
CA LEU A 375 32.68 77.49 -32.99
C LEU A 375 31.75 77.71 -34.19
N PHE A 376 30.59 77.03 -34.22
CA PHE A 376 29.57 77.23 -35.25
C PHE A 376 28.98 78.64 -35.18
N TRP A 377 28.62 79.11 -33.98
CA TRP A 377 28.06 80.45 -33.78
C TRP A 377 29.06 81.55 -34.14
N ARG A 378 30.35 81.36 -33.84
CA ARG A 378 31.42 82.30 -34.26
C ARG A 378 31.50 82.41 -35.78
N ARG A 379 31.44 81.27 -36.48
CA ARG A 379 31.43 81.21 -37.94
C ARG A 379 30.20 81.91 -38.52
N TYR A 380 29.02 81.64 -37.98
CA TYR A 380 27.78 82.31 -38.38
C TYR A 380 27.82 83.83 -38.17
N ALA A 381 28.37 84.30 -37.05
CA ALA A 381 28.53 85.72 -36.78
C ALA A 381 29.49 86.40 -37.77
N SER A 382 30.58 85.74 -38.15
CA SER A 382 31.53 86.27 -39.15
C SER A 382 30.89 86.43 -40.54
N ALA A 383 30.16 85.42 -41.01
CA ALA A 383 29.43 85.49 -42.28
C ALA A 383 28.36 86.60 -42.28
N ASN A 384 27.63 86.77 -41.16
CA ASN A 384 26.68 87.87 -41.01
C ASN A 384 27.33 89.26 -41.03
N LEU A 385 28.54 89.38 -40.49
CA LEU A 385 29.28 90.64 -40.51
C LEU A 385 29.71 91.00 -41.95
N ILE A 386 30.14 90.02 -42.73
CA ILE A 386 30.43 90.18 -44.17
C ILE A 386 29.17 90.60 -44.92
N LYS A 387 28.04 89.90 -44.70
CA LYS A 387 26.75 90.27 -45.31
C LYS A 387 26.37 91.72 -45.00
N ARG A 388 26.46 92.15 -43.74
CA ARG A 388 26.16 93.54 -43.34
C ARG A 388 27.08 94.57 -43.98
N LYS A 389 28.34 94.23 -44.27
CA LYS A 389 29.26 95.11 -45.01
C LYS A 389 28.91 95.21 -46.49
N LEU A 390 28.38 94.15 -47.09
CA LEU A 390 27.99 94.12 -48.51
C LEU A 390 26.63 94.79 -48.78
N GLU A 391 25.73 94.81 -47.80
CA GLU A 391 24.41 95.47 -47.92
C GLU A 391 24.45 96.96 -48.33
N PRO A 392 25.28 97.85 -47.75
CA PRO A 392 25.37 99.24 -48.17
C PRO A 392 26.01 99.40 -49.55
N THR A 393 27.03 98.58 -49.90
CA THR A 393 27.63 98.59 -51.24
C THR A 393 26.64 98.12 -52.31
N LEU A 394 25.76 97.17 -51.97
CA LEU A 394 24.70 96.72 -52.86
C LEU A 394 23.62 97.80 -53.04
N LYS A 395 23.25 98.51 -51.97
CA LYS A 395 22.30 99.64 -52.07
C LYS A 395 22.83 100.77 -52.95
N THR A 396 24.07 101.20 -52.72
CA THR A 396 24.73 102.23 -53.54
C THR A 396 24.85 101.81 -55.00
N LEU A 397 25.31 100.58 -55.30
CA LEU A 397 25.35 100.07 -56.67
C LEU A 397 23.96 99.95 -57.32
N LYS A 398 22.90 99.66 -56.56
CA LYS A 398 21.52 99.68 -57.09
C LYS A 398 21.05 101.09 -57.40
N GLU A 399 21.34 102.05 -56.54
CA GLU A 399 21.05 103.47 -56.74
C GLU A 399 21.82 104.03 -57.94
N GLU A 400 23.09 103.65 -58.10
CA GLU A 400 23.91 103.99 -59.27
C GLU A 400 23.37 103.33 -60.56
N ASN A 401 22.93 102.07 -60.51
CA ASN A 401 22.36 101.38 -61.66
C ASN A 401 20.99 101.97 -62.06
N GLU A 402 20.16 102.36 -61.09
CA GLU A 402 18.94 103.15 -61.32
C GLU A 402 19.28 104.50 -61.97
N CYS A 403 20.30 105.20 -61.47
CA CYS A 403 20.77 106.46 -62.06
C CYS A 403 21.27 106.27 -63.50
N LEU A 404 22.06 105.22 -63.76
CA LEU A 404 22.54 104.87 -65.09
C LEU A 404 21.39 104.46 -66.01
N LYS A 405 20.38 103.72 -65.54
CA LYS A 405 19.17 103.42 -66.31
C LYS A 405 18.42 104.69 -66.69
N ASN A 406 18.25 105.62 -65.76
CA ASN A 406 17.61 106.92 -66.04
C ASN A 406 18.45 107.76 -67.03
N GLN A 407 19.78 107.68 -66.95
CA GLN A 407 20.67 108.30 -67.95
C GLN A 407 20.59 107.61 -69.32
N LEU A 408 20.41 106.30 -69.36
CA LEU A 408 20.25 105.53 -70.60
C LEU A 408 18.88 105.78 -71.23
N GLU A 409 17.82 105.92 -70.43
CA GLU A 409 16.50 106.39 -70.87
C GLU A 409 16.57 107.79 -71.46
N THR A 410 17.26 108.73 -70.81
CA THR A 410 17.44 110.08 -71.38
C THR A 410 18.30 110.10 -72.65
N VAL A 411 19.33 109.24 -72.75
CA VAL A 411 20.10 109.08 -74.00
C VAL A 411 19.27 108.41 -75.10
N LEU A 412 18.40 107.45 -74.76
CA LEU A 412 17.45 106.85 -75.71
C LEU A 412 16.40 107.87 -76.16
N GLU A 413 15.93 108.75 -75.27
CA GLU A 413 15.08 109.89 -75.66
C GLU A 413 15.82 110.82 -76.63
N ILE A 414 17.07 111.20 -76.35
CA ILE A 414 17.87 112.03 -77.26
C ILE A 414 18.14 111.34 -78.61
N LEU A 415 18.39 110.03 -78.63
CA LEU A 415 18.57 109.25 -79.86
C LEU A 415 17.27 109.07 -80.65
N SER A 416 16.11 109.01 -79.98
CA SER A 416 14.80 109.02 -80.64
C SER A 416 14.46 110.38 -81.27
N TYR A 417 15.00 111.48 -80.73
CA TYR A 417 14.97 112.80 -81.38
C TYR A 417 16.07 112.99 -82.44
N SER A 418 17.03 112.07 -82.56
CA SER A 418 18.11 112.04 -83.56
C SER A 418 17.79 111.20 -84.81
N GLN A 419 16.59 110.62 -84.91
CA GLN A 419 16.04 109.99 -86.13
C GLN A 419 14.79 110.74 -86.63
N ALA A 420 14.77 112.07 -86.46
CA ALA A 420 13.91 112.98 -87.23
C ALA A 420 14.51 113.22 -88.62
#